data_AF-A0A350NQ02-F1
#
_entry.id   AF-A0A350NQ02-F1
#
_cell.length_a   1.000
_cell.length_b   1.000
_cell.length_c   1.000
_cell.angle_alpha   90.00
_cell.angle_beta   90.00
_cell.angle_gamma   90.00
#
_symmetry.space_group_name_H-M   'P 1'
#
loop_
_entity.id
_entity.type
_entity.pdbx_description
1 polymer ?
#
loop_
_entity_poly.entity_id
_entity_poly.type
_entity_poly.pdbx_seq_one_letter_code
_entity_poly.pdbx_strand_id
1 'polypeptide(L)'
;MLVTLAKFEIKNLIRDKMTLMMLLWPLALGAIGKYLISSGVLEGQAVSVTAMILSLITGFAYGAMSGFSLLDDRDDQVFASIQISPVSLALYVWFKIVFAYVLAVFAGYFMLWIVGAAAMTVPETFLVAALSALQVPIVALLVNAFAKNKVEGFVAMKASGFLMLLPIAGFFFLDAKEWLFAIAPGHWA
;
A
#
# COMPACT_ATOMS: atom_id res chain seq x y z
N MET A 1 -3.01 25.48 -6.87
CA MET A 1 -3.97 24.35 -6.86
C MET A 1 -3.38 23.09 -6.23
N LEU A 2 -2.36 22.45 -6.82
CA LEU A 2 -1.74 21.24 -6.25
C LEU A 2 -1.20 21.42 -4.83
N VAL A 3 -0.54 22.56 -4.55
CA VAL A 3 -0.06 22.90 -3.20
C VAL A 3 -1.20 23.01 -2.19
N THR A 4 -2.36 23.51 -2.62
CA THR A 4 -3.55 23.63 -1.76
C THR A 4 -4.12 22.25 -1.44
N LEU A 5 -4.21 21.36 -2.45
CA LEU A 5 -4.62 19.97 -2.26
C LEU A 5 -3.64 19.22 -1.35
N ALA A 6 -2.33 19.40 -1.53
CA ALA A 6 -1.32 18.80 -0.67
C ALA A 6 -1.46 19.25 0.79
N LYS A 7 -1.65 20.55 1.03
CA LYS A 7 -1.90 21.08 2.37
C LYS A 7 -3.19 20.52 2.99
N PHE A 8 -4.23 20.35 2.18
CA PHE A 8 -5.49 19.74 2.61
C PHE A 8 -5.29 18.28 3.02
N GLU A 9 -4.63 17.47 2.18
CA GLU A 9 -4.36 16.06 2.48
C GLU A 9 -3.49 15.89 3.71
N ILE A 10 -2.42 16.69 3.86
CA ILE A 10 -1.57 16.66 5.06
C ILE A 10 -2.39 16.99 6.31
N LYS A 11 -3.27 18.01 6.23
CA LYS A 11 -4.12 18.39 7.36
C LYS A 11 -5.14 17.29 7.71
N ASN A 12 -5.71 16.63 6.71
CA ASN A 12 -6.63 15.51 6.93
C ASN A 12 -5.90 14.32 7.55
N LEU A 13 -4.72 13.98 7.03
CA LEU A 13 -3.90 12.88 7.54
C LEU A 13 -3.52 13.06 9.01
N ILE A 14 -3.19 14.29 9.42
CA ILE A 14 -2.85 14.59 10.82
C ILE A 14 -4.09 14.62 11.72
N ARG A 15 -5.25 15.05 11.20
CA ARG A 15 -6.49 15.13 11.98
C ARG A 15 -7.15 13.77 12.17
N ASP A 16 -7.04 12.89 11.19
CA ASP A 16 -7.64 11.56 11.23
C ASP A 16 -6.69 10.56 11.89
N LYS A 17 -7.06 10.14 13.11
CA LYS A 17 -6.32 9.15 13.90
C LYS A 17 -6.19 7.82 13.15
N MET A 18 -7.18 7.42 12.36
CA MET A 18 -7.14 6.16 11.61
C MET A 18 -6.05 6.22 10.54
N THR A 19 -6.04 7.29 9.74
CA THR A 19 -5.03 7.51 8.70
C THR A 19 -3.62 7.59 9.30
N LEU A 20 -3.45 8.27 10.43
CA LEU A 20 -2.17 8.37 11.13
C LEU A 20 -1.68 7.01 11.67
N MET A 21 -2.59 6.17 12.17
CA MET A 21 -2.25 4.79 12.55
C MET A 21 -1.85 3.95 11.34
N MET A 22 -2.58 4.04 10.22
CA MET A 22 -2.23 3.31 8.99
C MET A 22 -0.87 3.73 8.42
N LEU A 23 -0.48 5.00 8.59
CA LEU A 23 0.84 5.50 8.21
C LEU A 23 1.97 4.85 9.03
N LEU A 24 1.80 4.76 10.35
CA LEU A 24 2.83 4.29 11.28
C LEU A 24 2.89 2.76 11.39
N TRP A 25 1.78 2.07 11.09
CA TRP A 25 1.65 0.64 11.27
C TRP A 25 2.70 -0.21 10.53
N PRO A 26 3.02 0.07 9.24
CA PRO A 26 4.08 -0.65 8.54
C PRO A 26 5.46 -0.53 9.20
N LEU A 27 5.78 0.62 9.80
CA LEU A 27 7.04 0.82 10.51
C LEU A 27 7.09 -0.01 11.80
N ALA A 28 5.96 -0.09 12.51
CA ALA A 28 5.84 -0.95 13.69
C ALA A 28 6.03 -2.43 13.32
N LEU A 29 5.42 -2.89 12.21
CA LEU A 29 5.64 -4.24 11.68
C LEU A 29 7.11 -4.47 11.29
N GLY A 30 7.78 -3.47 10.71
CA GLY A 30 9.21 -3.56 10.41
C GLY A 30 10.06 -3.76 11.66
N ALA A 31 9.76 -3.06 12.75
CA ALA A 31 10.45 -3.23 14.02
C ALA A 31 10.23 -4.62 14.63
N ILE A 32 9.00 -5.14 14.56
CA ILE A 32 8.67 -6.50 14.98
C ILE A 32 9.43 -7.53 14.12
N GLY A 33 9.45 -7.34 12.79
CA GLY A 33 10.20 -8.20 11.88
C GLY A 33 11.69 -8.24 12.23
N LYS A 34 12.31 -7.08 12.48
CA LYS A 34 13.70 -6.99 12.94
C LYS A 34 13.92 -7.75 14.24
N TYR A 35 13.03 -7.58 15.22
CA TYR A 35 13.12 -8.27 16.51
C TYR A 35 13.09 -9.80 16.33
N LEU A 36 12.17 -10.31 15.51
CA LEU A 36 12.03 -11.75 15.22
C LEU A 36 13.26 -12.33 14.50
N ILE A 37 13.88 -11.57 13.59
CA ILE A 37 15.13 -11.96 12.94
C ILE A 37 16.28 -11.96 13.95
N SER A 38 16.42 -10.89 14.75
CA SER A 38 17.51 -10.76 15.72
C SER A 38 17.45 -11.73 16.89
N SER A 39 16.25 -12.25 17.20
CA SER A 39 16.04 -13.23 18.27
C SER A 39 16.27 -14.68 17.82
N GLY A 40 16.62 -14.90 16.55
CA GLY A 40 16.82 -16.25 15.99
C GLY A 40 15.52 -17.04 15.80
N VAL A 41 14.36 -16.40 15.91
CA VAL A 41 13.06 -17.05 15.65
C VAL A 41 12.86 -17.28 14.15
N LEU A 42 13.34 -16.35 13.32
CA LEU A 42 13.29 -16.44 11.86
C LEU A 42 14.68 -16.74 11.32
N GLU A 43 14.85 -17.91 10.69
CA GLU A 43 16.12 -18.35 10.10
C GLU A 43 15.96 -18.76 8.64
N GLY A 44 17.07 -18.71 7.89
CA GLY A 44 17.13 -19.13 6.49
C GLY A 44 16.11 -18.41 5.59
N GLN A 45 15.34 -19.18 4.82
CA GLN A 45 14.34 -18.64 3.88
C GLN A 45 13.19 -17.88 4.56
N ALA A 46 12.94 -18.09 5.86
CA ALA A 46 11.88 -17.38 6.57
C ALA A 46 12.16 -15.87 6.65
N VAL A 47 13.43 -15.46 6.66
CA VAL A 47 13.85 -14.04 6.68
C VAL A 47 13.44 -13.34 5.37
N SER A 48 13.75 -13.95 4.22
CA SER A 48 13.38 -13.41 2.90
C SER A 48 11.86 -13.37 2.69
N VAL A 49 11.15 -14.42 3.10
CA VAL A 49 9.68 -14.46 3.02
C VAL A 49 9.06 -13.38 3.89
N THR A 50 9.60 -13.14 5.08
CA THR A 50 9.12 -12.08 5.97
C THR A 50 9.30 -10.71 5.35
N ALA A 51 10.48 -10.42 4.78
CA ALA A 51 10.73 -9.14 4.12
C ALA A 51 9.77 -8.88 2.95
N MET A 52 9.53 -9.91 2.12
CA MET A 52 8.56 -9.87 1.03
C MET A 52 7.12 -9.64 1.53
N ILE A 53 6.67 -10.39 2.54
CA ILE A 53 5.32 -10.21 3.09
C ILE A 53 5.14 -8.79 3.64
N LEU A 54 6.15 -8.27 4.33
CA LEU A 54 6.09 -6.91 4.88
C LEU A 54 6.07 -5.84 3.78
N SER A 55 6.82 -6.01 2.68
CA SER A 55 6.77 -5.08 1.54
C SER A 55 5.40 -5.08 0.87
N LEU A 56 4.83 -6.27 0.65
CA LEU A 56 3.50 -6.43 0.06
C LEU A 56 2.40 -5.81 0.93
N ILE A 57 2.41 -6.11 2.24
CA ILE A 57 1.44 -5.57 3.20
C ILE A 57 1.52 -4.04 3.25
N THR A 58 2.72 -3.47 3.14
CA THR A 58 2.89 -2.01 3.14
C THR A 58 2.17 -1.39 1.94
N GLY A 59 2.45 -1.82 0.71
CA GLY A 59 1.78 -1.31 -0.49
C GLY A 59 0.25 -1.49 -0.42
N PHE A 60 -0.20 -2.67 0.01
CA PHE A 60 -1.62 -2.97 0.19
C PHE A 60 -2.30 -2.06 1.22
N ALA A 61 -1.69 -1.82 2.37
CA ALA A 61 -2.26 -1.00 3.44
C ALA A 61 -2.50 0.45 3.00
N TYR A 62 -1.54 1.05 2.29
CA TYR A 62 -1.69 2.40 1.71
C TYR A 62 -2.72 2.43 0.58
N GLY A 63 -2.83 1.36 -0.20
CA GLY A 63 -3.87 1.20 -1.20
C GLY A 63 -5.27 1.14 -0.58
N ALA A 64 -5.43 0.38 0.50
CA ALA A 64 -6.66 0.33 1.27
C ALA A 64 -6.99 1.70 1.88
N MET A 65 -6.00 2.37 2.50
CA MET A 65 -6.15 3.73 3.06
C MET A 65 -6.66 4.71 2.00
N SER A 66 -6.02 4.76 0.83
CA SER A 66 -6.48 5.62 -0.28
C SER A 66 -7.85 5.19 -0.81
N GLY A 67 -8.12 3.89 -0.87
CA GLY A 67 -9.39 3.34 -1.32
C GLY A 67 -10.56 3.78 -0.43
N PHE A 68 -10.41 3.66 0.89
CA PHE A 68 -11.40 4.12 1.85
C PHE A 68 -11.53 5.64 1.87
N SER A 69 -10.42 6.38 1.76
CA SER A 69 -10.49 7.84 1.70
C SER A 69 -11.31 8.34 0.50
N LEU A 70 -11.17 7.72 -0.67
CA LEU A 70 -11.97 8.04 -1.86
C LEU A 70 -13.43 7.58 -1.73
N LEU A 71 -13.66 6.48 -1.02
CA LEU A 71 -15.01 5.97 -0.75
C LEU A 71 -15.75 6.88 0.23
N ASP A 72 -15.06 7.38 1.26
CA ASP A 72 -15.57 8.37 2.19
C ASP A 72 -15.93 9.68 1.48
N ASP A 73 -15.05 10.18 0.60
CA ASP A 73 -15.35 11.36 -0.21
C ASP A 73 -16.60 11.19 -1.08
N ARG A 74 -16.81 9.97 -1.60
CA ARG A 74 -17.98 9.65 -2.43
C ARG A 74 -19.25 9.61 -1.58
N ASP A 75 -19.19 8.96 -0.42
CA ASP A 75 -20.30 8.87 0.54
C ASP A 75 -20.70 10.28 1.02
N ASP A 76 -19.72 11.14 1.31
CA ASP A 76 -19.90 12.53 1.77
C ASP A 76 -20.24 13.52 0.65
N GLN A 77 -20.50 13.06 -0.57
CA GLN A 77 -20.83 13.89 -1.76
C GLN A 77 -19.75 14.94 -2.10
N VAL A 78 -18.49 14.70 -1.70
CA VAL A 78 -17.36 15.56 -2.06
C VAL A 78 -17.19 15.58 -3.59
N PHE A 79 -17.40 14.45 -4.26
CA PHE A 79 -17.28 14.37 -5.72
C PHE A 79 -18.29 15.29 -6.43
N ALA A 80 -19.52 15.39 -5.93
CA ALA A 80 -20.53 16.31 -6.47
C ALA A 80 -20.11 17.77 -6.26
N SER A 81 -19.51 18.08 -5.11
CA SER A 81 -18.98 19.42 -4.81
C SER A 81 -17.78 19.78 -5.69
N ILE A 82 -16.92 18.81 -6.04
CA ILE A 82 -15.79 19.03 -6.94
C ILE A 82 -16.26 19.28 -8.37
N GLN A 83 -17.34 18.65 -8.83
CA GLN A 83 -17.87 18.81 -10.20
C GLN A 83 -18.33 20.24 -10.52
N ILE A 84 -18.74 21.03 -9.52
CA ILE A 84 -19.10 22.45 -9.68
C ILE A 84 -17.94 23.41 -9.42
N SER A 85 -16.76 22.88 -9.10
CA SER A 85 -15.53 23.63 -8.88
C SER A 85 -14.68 23.70 -10.17
N PRO A 86 -13.68 24.60 -10.26
CA PRO A 86 -12.76 24.62 -11.40
C PRO A 86 -11.78 23.44 -11.44
N VAL A 87 -11.82 22.53 -10.47
CA VAL A 87 -10.92 21.36 -10.36
C VAL A 87 -11.59 20.14 -10.99
N SER A 88 -10.86 19.40 -11.83
CA SER A 88 -11.40 18.16 -12.40
C SER A 88 -11.44 17.04 -11.36
N LEU A 89 -12.51 16.24 -11.38
CA LEU A 89 -12.67 15.08 -10.50
C LEU A 89 -11.53 14.07 -10.70
N ALA A 90 -11.13 13.83 -11.94
CA ALA A 90 -10.03 12.92 -12.25
C ALA A 90 -8.70 13.37 -11.62
N LEU A 91 -8.39 14.67 -11.66
CA LEU A 91 -7.19 15.20 -11.01
C LEU A 91 -7.26 15.02 -9.49
N TYR A 92 -8.42 15.24 -8.88
CA TYR A 92 -8.61 15.04 -7.44
C TYR A 92 -8.36 13.58 -7.03
N VAL A 93 -8.96 12.63 -7.74
CA VAL A 93 -8.80 11.18 -7.48
C VAL A 93 -7.34 10.76 -7.64
N TRP A 94 -6.70 11.11 -8.77
CA TRP A 94 -5.30 10.78 -9.00
C TRP A 94 -4.36 11.46 -8.02
N PHE A 95 -4.67 12.69 -7.59
CA PHE A 95 -3.89 13.38 -6.59
C PHE A 95 -3.86 12.60 -5.27
N LYS A 96 -5.02 12.14 -4.77
CA LYS A 96 -5.10 11.33 -3.56
C LYS A 96 -4.34 10.01 -3.69
N ILE A 97 -4.50 9.31 -4.81
CA ILE A 97 -3.80 8.04 -5.08
C ILE A 97 -2.28 8.26 -5.13
N VAL A 98 -1.81 9.28 -5.84
CA VAL A 98 -0.38 9.59 -5.95
C VAL A 98 0.18 10.04 -4.60
N PHE A 99 -0.58 10.81 -3.83
CA PHE A 99 -0.19 11.20 -2.48
C PHE A 99 0.00 9.97 -1.57
N ALA A 100 -0.96 9.04 -1.56
CA ALA A 100 -0.84 7.79 -0.83
C ALA A 100 0.31 6.90 -1.33
N TYR A 101 0.54 6.86 -2.66
CA TYR A 101 1.67 6.15 -3.27
C TYR A 101 3.01 6.69 -2.74
N VAL A 102 3.20 8.01 -2.75
CA VAL A 102 4.44 8.63 -2.25
C VAL A 102 4.67 8.28 -0.78
N LEU A 103 3.61 8.31 0.05
CA LEU A 103 3.71 7.89 1.45
C LEU A 103 4.08 6.40 1.58
N ALA A 104 3.50 5.54 0.75
CA ALA A 104 3.80 4.11 0.73
C ALA A 104 5.25 3.83 0.35
N VAL A 105 5.82 4.57 -0.61
CA VAL A 105 7.24 4.46 -1.00
C VAL A 105 8.14 4.76 0.21
N PHE A 106 7.91 5.89 0.90
CA PHE A 106 8.73 6.25 2.05
C PHE A 106 8.56 5.27 3.21
N ALA A 107 7.32 4.87 3.52
CA ALA A 107 7.06 3.91 4.58
C ALA A 107 7.66 2.54 4.27
N GLY A 108 7.54 2.06 3.03
CA GLY A 108 8.16 0.81 2.57
C GLY A 108 9.68 0.86 2.64
N TYR A 109 10.29 1.97 2.23
CA TYR A 109 11.74 2.17 2.33
C TYR A 109 12.22 2.09 3.80
N PHE A 110 11.60 2.86 4.70
CA PHE A 110 11.98 2.84 6.11
C PHE A 110 11.70 1.49 6.77
N MET A 111 10.58 0.84 6.41
CA MET A 111 10.25 -0.49 6.90
C MET A 111 11.32 -1.51 6.50
N LEU A 112 11.69 -1.58 5.21
CA LEU A 112 12.73 -2.49 4.72
C LEU A 112 14.09 -2.21 5.36
N TRP A 113 14.42 -0.92 5.52
CA TRP A 113 15.65 -0.49 6.19
C TRP A 113 15.68 -0.90 7.68
N ILE A 114 14.55 -0.78 8.40
CA ILE A 114 14.44 -1.22 9.80
C ILE A 114 14.62 -2.74 9.89
N VAL A 115 13.91 -3.49 9.05
CA VAL A 115 13.93 -4.96 9.04
C VAL A 115 15.34 -5.48 8.78
N GLY A 116 16.05 -4.90 7.81
CA GLY A 116 17.45 -5.26 7.50
C GLY A 116 17.63 -6.73 7.08
N ALA A 117 16.58 -7.37 6.56
CA ALA A 117 16.56 -8.79 6.21
C ALA A 117 17.37 -9.13 4.95
N ALA A 118 17.53 -8.16 4.04
CA ALA A 118 18.23 -8.34 2.78
C ALA A 118 19.42 -7.37 2.71
N ALA A 119 20.56 -7.86 2.24
CA ALA A 119 21.74 -7.05 1.97
C ALA A 119 21.53 -6.24 0.67
N MET A 120 20.64 -5.26 0.75
CA MET A 120 20.30 -4.37 -0.37
C MET A 120 21.01 -3.03 -0.19
N THR A 121 21.47 -2.47 -1.30
CA THR A 121 21.95 -1.09 -1.36
C THR A 121 20.78 -0.10 -1.23
N VAL A 122 21.07 1.13 -0.82
CA VAL A 122 20.06 2.19 -0.67
C VAL A 122 19.19 2.38 -1.92
N PRO A 123 19.75 2.42 -3.15
CA PRO A 123 18.95 2.51 -4.37
C PRO A 123 18.04 1.30 -4.59
N GLU A 124 18.52 0.08 -4.33
CA GLU A 124 17.72 -1.14 -4.50
C GLU A 124 16.55 -1.18 -3.51
N THR A 125 16.76 -0.80 -2.25
CA THR A 125 15.69 -0.68 -1.26
C THR A 125 14.62 0.32 -1.69
N PHE A 126 15.03 1.46 -2.25
CA PHE A 126 14.09 2.45 -2.75
C PHE A 126 13.30 1.95 -3.97
N LEU A 127 13.96 1.25 -4.90
CA LEU A 127 13.30 0.67 -6.08
C LEU A 127 12.27 -0.40 -5.68
N VAL A 128 12.61 -1.30 -4.76
CA VAL A 128 11.67 -2.31 -4.25
C VAL A 128 10.50 -1.65 -3.52
N ALA A 129 10.75 -0.64 -2.70
CA ALA A 129 9.68 0.12 -2.04
C ALA A 129 8.76 0.80 -3.06
N ALA A 130 9.31 1.36 -4.14
CA ALA A 130 8.54 1.99 -5.20
C ALA A 130 7.69 0.99 -6.00
N LEU A 131 8.26 -0.16 -6.36
CA LEU A 131 7.52 -1.23 -7.05
C LEU A 131 6.41 -1.80 -6.15
N SER A 132 6.72 -2.06 -4.89
CA SER A 132 5.73 -2.50 -3.88
C SER A 132 4.59 -1.50 -3.71
N ALA A 133 4.90 -0.20 -3.74
CA ALA A 133 3.90 0.87 -3.62
C ALA A 133 2.95 0.94 -4.83
N LEU A 134 3.24 0.33 -5.98
CA LEU A 134 2.30 0.30 -7.12
C LEU A 134 1.01 -0.48 -6.82
N GLN A 135 0.97 -1.23 -5.70
CA GLN A 135 -0.28 -1.79 -5.18
C GLN A 135 -1.28 -0.71 -4.76
N VAL A 136 -0.83 0.50 -4.42
CA VAL A 136 -1.68 1.60 -3.97
C VAL A 136 -2.77 1.96 -4.98
N PRO A 137 -2.44 2.37 -6.23
CA PRO A 137 -3.47 2.67 -7.23
C PRO A 137 -4.38 1.48 -7.51
N ILE A 138 -3.82 0.27 -7.54
CA ILE A 138 -4.58 -0.94 -7.87
C ILE A 138 -5.64 -1.22 -6.82
N VAL A 139 -5.24 -1.32 -5.55
CA VAL A 139 -6.15 -1.60 -4.44
C VAL A 139 -7.17 -0.47 -4.27
N ALA A 140 -6.71 0.79 -4.36
CA ALA A 140 -7.60 1.95 -4.24
C ALA A 140 -8.71 1.94 -5.30
N LEU A 141 -8.35 1.64 -6.56
CA LEU A 141 -9.29 1.56 -7.67
C LEU A 141 -10.19 0.32 -7.58
N LEU A 142 -9.66 -0.85 -7.17
CA LEU A 142 -10.48 -2.06 -6.97
C LEU A 142 -11.56 -1.82 -5.90
N VAL A 143 -11.19 -1.24 -4.76
CA VAL A 143 -12.15 -0.88 -3.71
C VAL A 143 -13.22 0.06 -4.27
N ASN A 144 -12.81 1.09 -4.99
CA ASN A 144 -13.72 2.12 -5.50
C ASN A 144 -14.58 1.68 -6.71
N ALA A 145 -14.15 0.67 -7.45
CA ALA A 145 -14.86 0.12 -8.60
C ALA A 145 -15.96 -0.85 -8.18
N PHE A 146 -15.73 -1.62 -7.11
CA PHE A 146 -16.64 -2.68 -6.67
C PHE A 146 -17.48 -2.33 -5.44
N ALA A 147 -17.20 -1.22 -4.76
CA ALA A 147 -17.97 -0.79 -3.58
C ALA A 147 -18.80 0.46 -3.84
N LYS A 148 -20.04 0.45 -3.32
CA LYS A 148 -20.94 1.60 -3.27
C LYS A 148 -20.99 2.29 -1.91
N ASN A 149 -20.53 1.61 -0.86
CA ASN A 149 -20.53 2.07 0.53
C ASN A 149 -19.37 1.43 1.30
N LYS A 150 -19.08 1.92 2.50
CA LYS A 150 -17.95 1.44 3.32
C LYS A 150 -17.97 -0.05 3.64
N VAL A 151 -19.15 -0.65 3.82
CA VAL A 151 -19.28 -2.08 4.15
C VAL A 151 -18.84 -2.92 2.94
N GLU A 152 -19.33 -2.59 1.75
CA GLU A 152 -18.87 -3.20 0.50
C GLU A 152 -17.39 -2.90 0.23
N GLY A 153 -16.91 -1.71 0.62
CA GLY A 153 -15.51 -1.32 0.53
C GLY A 153 -14.59 -2.26 1.30
N PHE A 154 -15.01 -2.68 2.49
CA PHE A 154 -14.26 -3.64 3.31
C PHE A 154 -14.26 -5.05 2.73
N VAL A 155 -15.37 -5.46 2.10
CA VAL A 155 -15.42 -6.73 1.36
C VAL A 155 -14.50 -6.69 0.14
N ALA A 156 -14.55 -5.63 -0.66
CA ALA A 156 -13.70 -5.45 -1.85
C ALA A 156 -12.22 -5.38 -1.47
N MET A 157 -11.87 -4.64 -0.40
CA MET A 157 -10.51 -4.59 0.12
C MET A 157 -10.01 -5.99 0.51
N LYS A 158 -10.78 -6.75 1.31
CA LYS A 158 -10.41 -8.12 1.68
C LYS A 158 -10.26 -9.03 0.46
N ALA A 159 -11.17 -8.93 -0.50
CA ALA A 159 -11.10 -9.69 -1.75
C ALA A 159 -9.80 -9.38 -2.51
N SER A 160 -9.44 -8.11 -2.64
CA SER A 160 -8.17 -7.70 -3.25
C SER A 160 -6.94 -8.17 -2.48
N GLY A 161 -7.05 -8.33 -1.15
CA GLY A 161 -5.97 -8.86 -0.31
C GLY A 161 -5.62 -10.32 -0.61
N PHE A 162 -6.56 -11.13 -1.11
CA PHE A 162 -6.25 -12.49 -1.56
C PHE A 162 -5.28 -12.52 -2.76
N LEU A 163 -5.18 -11.43 -3.53
CA LEU A 163 -4.19 -11.32 -4.60
C LEU A 163 -2.75 -11.35 -4.06
N MET A 164 -2.52 -11.02 -2.79
CA MET A 164 -1.20 -11.14 -2.16
C MET A 164 -0.78 -12.59 -1.90
N LEU A 165 -1.70 -13.56 -1.91
CA LEU A 165 -1.34 -14.97 -1.75
C LEU A 165 -0.59 -15.52 -2.96
N LEU A 166 -0.87 -14.99 -4.15
CA LEU A 166 -0.25 -15.40 -5.40
C LEU A 166 1.27 -15.14 -5.43
N PRO A 167 1.78 -13.92 -5.16
CA PRO A 167 3.24 -13.69 -5.13
C PRO A 167 3.92 -14.48 -4.00
N ILE A 168 3.26 -14.68 -2.86
CA ILE A 168 3.79 -15.51 -1.77
C ILE A 168 3.95 -16.97 -2.23
N ALA A 169 2.97 -17.51 -2.96
CA ALA A 169 3.08 -18.85 -3.54
C ALA A 169 4.16 -18.90 -4.63
N GLY A 170 4.22 -17.88 -5.49
CA GLY A 170 5.20 -17.76 -6.58
C GLY A 170 6.65 -17.80 -6.09
N PHE A 171 6.94 -17.22 -4.92
CA PHE A 171 8.27 -17.24 -4.29
C PHE A 171 8.88 -18.65 -4.15
N PHE A 172 8.06 -19.69 -4.05
CA PHE A 172 8.54 -21.07 -3.89
C PHE A 172 8.78 -21.82 -5.21
N PHE A 173 8.46 -21.21 -6.35
CA PHE A 173 8.68 -21.78 -7.67
C PHE A 173 9.86 -21.06 -8.36
N LEU A 174 10.82 -21.83 -8.85
CA LEU A 174 11.95 -21.33 -9.65
C LEU A 174 11.89 -21.81 -11.11
N ASP A 175 10.78 -22.47 -11.48
CA ASP A 175 10.52 -23.01 -12.82
C ASP A 175 9.41 -22.22 -13.51
N ALA A 176 9.05 -22.61 -14.74
CA ALA A 176 8.03 -21.92 -15.54
C ALA A 176 6.65 -21.79 -14.87
N LYS A 177 6.40 -22.52 -13.77
CA LYS A 177 5.16 -22.41 -12.99
C LYS A 177 5.06 -21.10 -12.23
N GLU A 178 6.18 -20.43 -11.94
CA GLU A 178 6.21 -19.11 -11.32
C GLU A 178 5.31 -18.10 -12.09
N TRP A 179 5.32 -18.18 -13.42
CA TRP A 179 4.53 -17.30 -14.30
C TRP A 179 3.01 -17.41 -14.11
N LEU A 180 2.51 -18.50 -13.52
CA LEU A 180 1.08 -18.62 -13.17
C LEU A 180 0.67 -17.60 -12.11
N PHE A 181 1.60 -17.13 -11.29
CA PHE A 181 1.37 -16.18 -10.21
C PHE A 181 1.58 -14.71 -10.64
N ALA A 182 2.15 -14.48 -11.83
CA ALA A 182 2.48 -13.16 -12.35
C ALA A 182 1.26 -12.26 -12.69
N ILE A 183 0.05 -12.84 -12.70
CA ILE A 183 -1.20 -12.08 -12.83
C ILE A 183 -1.44 -11.16 -11.63
N ALA A 184 -0.93 -11.51 -10.46
CA ALA A 184 -1.03 -10.68 -9.28
C ALA A 184 -0.05 -9.52 -9.38
N PRO A 185 -0.50 -8.27 -9.21
CA PRO A 185 0.40 -7.12 -9.30
C PRO A 185 1.55 -7.16 -8.30
N GLY A 186 1.32 -7.75 -7.12
CA GLY A 186 2.37 -7.95 -6.12
C GLY A 186 3.47 -8.92 -6.53
N HIS A 187 3.35 -9.68 -7.62
CA HIS A 187 4.42 -10.56 -8.11
C HIS A 187 5.64 -9.78 -8.62
N TRP A 188 5.43 -8.54 -9.05
CA TRP A 188 6.46 -7.69 -9.63
C TRP A 188 7.12 -6.77 -8.60
N ALA A 189 6.74 -6.91 -7.33
CA ALA A 189 7.16 -6.08 -6.21
C ALA A 189 8.29 -6.74 -5.42
#